data_AF-A0A816DWC7-F1
#
_entry.id   AF-A0A816DWC7-F1
#
_cell.length_a   1.000
_cell.length_b   1.000
_cell.length_c   1.000
_cell.angle_alpha   90.00
_cell.angle_beta   90.00
_cell.angle_gamma   90.00
#
_symmetry.space_group_name_H-M   'P 1'
#
loop_
_entity.id
_entity.type
_entity.pdbx_description
1 polymer ?
#
loop_
_entity_poly.entity_id
_entity_poly.type
_entity_poly.pdbx_seq_one_letter_code
_entity_poly.pdbx_strand_id
1 'polypeptide(L)'
;MNKTAYIYVDEHVISPSLICPICLDILEDPHTHTYCDSAFCRSCLLQLADSYCPICRWTWDDTIPIQYNIDLPKANRLIRNMLDDLPVKCIYCHTIRRRGQFEHDCRPTGEILMRKTIEKRLKKKLGNNQTVLSALGLVLFIVIIYFCRDSVFEKVTGHHREMVKNVGYDIDYFLLDKIYYLSKTIVEYSMTFFTINICFWFSIIIFGDRFTSKTNSRILKTFLEVSMIINLITYSFSN
;
A
#
# COMPACT_ATOMS: atom_id res chain seq x y z
N MET A 1 3.62 -9.82 5.21
CA MET A 1 5.05 -9.44 5.31
C MET A 1 5.71 -9.78 3.99
N ASN A 2 6.51 -8.86 3.42
CA ASN A 2 7.26 -9.15 2.20
C ASN A 2 8.25 -10.28 2.51
N LYS A 3 8.15 -11.41 1.81
CA LYS A 3 9.08 -12.54 1.96
C LYS A 3 10.47 -12.02 1.60
N THR A 4 11.36 -11.89 2.58
CA THR A 4 12.73 -11.44 2.34
C THR A 4 13.41 -12.49 1.48
N ALA A 5 13.90 -12.08 0.31
CA ALA A 5 14.50 -13.00 -0.64
C ALA A 5 15.96 -13.27 -0.26
N TYR A 6 16.22 -14.45 0.30
CA TYR A 6 17.55 -14.95 0.62
C TYR A 6 17.65 -16.44 0.31
N ILE A 7 18.88 -16.93 0.20
CA ILE A 7 19.20 -18.34 -0.06
C ILE A 7 20.08 -18.82 1.09
N TYR A 8 19.86 -20.03 1.61
CA TYR A 8 20.73 -20.60 2.64
C TYR A 8 22.08 -20.99 2.03
N VAL A 9 23.18 -20.68 2.73
CA VAL A 9 24.53 -20.90 2.16
C VAL A 9 24.84 -22.39 2.03
N ASP A 10 24.44 -23.20 3.01
CA ASP A 10 24.72 -24.63 3.07
C ASP A 10 23.51 -25.41 3.60
N GLU A 11 22.58 -25.77 2.72
CA GLU A 11 21.34 -26.49 3.09
C GLU A 11 21.62 -27.86 3.73
N HIS A 12 22.69 -28.55 3.31
CA HIS A 12 23.04 -29.88 3.81
C HIS A 12 23.54 -29.90 5.27
N VAL A 13 23.93 -28.74 5.82
CA VAL A 13 24.44 -28.62 7.20
C VAL A 13 23.30 -28.35 8.18
N ILE A 14 22.10 -28.02 7.68
CA ILE A 14 20.95 -27.66 8.50
C ILE A 14 20.43 -28.90 9.21
N SER A 15 20.31 -28.81 10.54
CA SER A 15 19.78 -29.90 11.35
C SER A 15 18.36 -30.29 10.90
N PRO A 16 18.06 -31.59 10.75
CA PRO A 16 16.71 -32.04 10.37
C PRO A 16 15.64 -31.63 11.39
N SER A 17 16.02 -31.33 12.63
CA SER A 17 15.11 -30.78 13.65
C SER A 17 14.59 -29.36 13.36
N LEU A 18 15.21 -28.66 12.40
CA LEU A 18 14.81 -27.33 11.95
C LEU A 18 13.96 -27.36 10.67
N ILE A 19 13.67 -28.55 10.16
CA ILE A 19 12.86 -28.77 8.95
C ILE A 19 11.43 -29.08 9.37
N CYS A 20 10.47 -28.42 8.74
CA CYS A 20 9.06 -28.67 8.96
C CYS A 20 8.65 -30.03 8.35
N PRO A 21 8.01 -30.92 9.12
CA PRO A 21 7.55 -32.22 8.62
C PRO A 21 6.44 -32.14 7.54
N ILE A 22 5.78 -30.99 7.40
CA ILE A 22 4.64 -30.80 6.48
C ILE A 22 5.12 -30.27 5.12
N CYS A 23 5.82 -29.12 5.10
CA CYS A 23 6.32 -28.55 3.84
C CYS A 23 7.70 -29.07 3.43
N LEU A 24 8.37 -29.83 4.30
CA LEU A 24 9.74 -30.34 4.10
C LEU A 24 10.77 -29.22 3.84
N ASP A 25 10.47 -28.01 4.30
CA ASP A 25 11.32 -26.82 4.21
C ASP A 25 11.69 -26.32 5.61
N ILE A 26 12.67 -25.43 5.70
CA ILE A 26 13.14 -24.85 6.96
C ILE A 26 11.99 -24.09 7.63
N LEU A 27 11.86 -24.25 8.94
CA LEU A 27 10.76 -23.67 9.72
C LEU A 27 10.65 -22.14 9.53
N GLU A 28 9.45 -21.68 9.16
CA GLU A 28 9.04 -20.28 9.04
C GLU A 28 7.93 -20.00 10.06
N ASP A 29 8.17 -19.06 10.99
CA ASP A 29 7.31 -18.79 12.16
C ASP A 29 6.95 -20.08 12.92
N PRO A 30 7.94 -20.73 13.58
CA PRO A 30 7.76 -22.07 14.14
C PRO A 30 6.82 -22.07 15.35
N HIS A 31 5.88 -23.02 15.35
CA HIS A 31 5.01 -23.37 16.47
C HIS A 31 5.21 -24.82 16.86
N THR A 32 5.08 -25.12 18.16
CA THR A 32 5.29 -26.46 18.70
C THR A 32 3.99 -27.09 19.13
N HIS A 33 3.82 -28.39 18.89
CA HIS A 33 2.73 -29.16 19.46
C HIS A 33 2.98 -29.40 20.96
N THR A 34 1.98 -29.15 21.81
CA THR A 34 2.10 -29.23 23.28
C THR A 34 2.48 -30.62 23.79
N TYR A 35 1.97 -31.68 23.15
CA TYR A 35 2.23 -33.04 23.62
C TYR A 35 3.60 -33.60 23.18
N CYS A 36 3.94 -33.48 21.89
CA CYS A 36 5.08 -34.19 21.30
C CYS A 36 6.27 -33.27 21.00
N ASP A 37 6.19 -31.99 21.38
CA ASP A 37 7.19 -30.95 21.17
C ASP A 37 7.70 -30.81 19.71
N SER A 38 6.96 -31.38 18.76
CA SER A 38 7.29 -31.29 17.34
C SER A 38 6.97 -29.89 16.81
N ALA A 39 7.89 -29.34 16.01
CA ALA A 39 7.78 -27.98 15.48
C ALA A 39 7.28 -27.97 14.03
N PHE A 40 6.43 -27.00 13.70
CA PHE A 40 5.84 -26.81 12.38
C PHE A 40 5.78 -25.33 12.02
N CYS A 41 5.73 -25.01 10.71
CA CYS A 41 5.46 -23.64 10.27
C CYS A 41 4.03 -23.25 10.62
N ARG A 42 3.80 -21.99 11.02
CA ARG A 42 2.44 -21.48 11.28
C ARG A 42 1.49 -21.69 10.10
N SER A 43 1.95 -21.37 8.90
CA SER A 43 1.19 -21.51 7.66
C SER A 43 0.81 -22.97 7.38
N CYS A 44 1.72 -23.91 7.64
CA CYS A 44 1.47 -25.34 7.47
C CYS A 44 0.42 -25.85 8.45
N LEU A 45 0.47 -25.40 9.71
CA LEU A 45 -0.55 -25.77 10.70
C LEU A 45 -1.94 -25.24 10.34
N LEU A 46 -2.02 -24.01 9.82
CA LEU A 46 -3.31 -23.42 9.40
C LEU A 46 -3.91 -24.08 8.14
N GLN A 47 -3.11 -24.80 7.37
CA GLN A 47 -3.55 -25.51 6.15
C GLN A 47 -3.98 -26.95 6.43
N LEU A 48 -3.71 -27.50 7.62
CA LEU A 48 -4.19 -28.83 7.99
C LEU A 48 -5.71 -28.81 8.06
N ALA A 49 -6.35 -29.69 7.29
CA ALA A 49 -7.80 -29.87 7.31
C ALA A 49 -8.27 -30.49 8.64
N ASP A 50 -7.40 -31.31 9.24
CA ASP A 50 -7.72 -32.09 10.42
C ASP A 50 -7.02 -31.55 11.68
N SER A 51 -7.68 -31.73 12.83
CA SER A 51 -7.20 -31.30 14.14
C SER A 51 -6.24 -32.27 14.82
N TYR A 52 -5.47 -33.05 14.06
CA TYR A 52 -4.46 -33.97 14.61
C TYR A 52 -3.03 -33.61 14.18
N CYS A 53 -2.08 -33.89 15.06
CA CYS A 53 -0.66 -33.76 14.76
C CYS A 53 -0.23 -34.84 13.74
N PRO A 54 0.45 -34.50 12.64
CA PRO A 54 0.89 -35.48 11.63
C PRO A 54 1.96 -36.45 12.15
N ILE A 55 2.65 -36.11 13.25
CA ILE A 55 3.71 -36.95 13.85
C ILE A 55 3.13 -37.89 14.90
N CYS A 56 2.55 -37.34 15.98
CA CYS A 56 2.11 -38.15 17.12
C CYS A 56 0.64 -38.58 17.04
N ARG A 57 -0.13 -38.06 16.08
CA ARG A 57 -1.57 -38.31 15.90
C ARG A 57 -2.45 -37.93 17.09
N TRP A 58 -1.91 -37.22 18.08
CA TRP A 58 -2.74 -36.58 19.10
C TRP A 58 -3.51 -35.42 18.51
N THR A 59 -4.71 -35.22 19.03
CA THR A 59 -5.51 -34.03 18.75
C THR A 59 -4.83 -32.81 19.36
N TRP A 60 -4.89 -31.69 18.65
CA TRP A 60 -4.68 -30.38 19.28
C TRP A 60 -5.91 -30.20 20.19
N ASP A 61 -5.73 -30.29 21.51
CA ASP A 61 -6.80 -30.42 22.53
C ASP A 61 -8.17 -29.83 22.13
N ASP A 62 -9.26 -30.54 22.44
CA ASP A 62 -10.66 -30.11 22.24
C ASP A 62 -11.01 -28.75 22.89
N THR A 63 -10.13 -28.23 23.74
CA THR A 63 -10.26 -26.93 24.43
C THR A 63 -9.79 -25.74 23.59
N ILE A 64 -9.04 -25.97 22.52
CA ILE A 64 -8.59 -24.92 21.60
C ILE A 64 -9.33 -25.14 20.28
N PRO A 65 -10.52 -24.54 20.09
CA PRO A 65 -11.11 -24.55 18.77
C PRO A 65 -10.07 -23.97 17.81
N ILE A 66 -9.79 -24.69 16.72
CA ILE A 66 -8.95 -24.20 15.61
C ILE A 66 -9.76 -23.11 14.88
N GLN A 67 -10.22 -22.11 15.62
CA GLN A 67 -10.56 -20.83 15.06
C GLN A 67 -9.24 -20.20 14.65
N TYR A 68 -9.25 -19.65 13.44
CA TYR A 68 -8.14 -19.12 12.64
C TYR A 68 -7.21 -18.07 13.31
N ASN A 69 -7.29 -17.87 14.63
CA ASN A 69 -6.59 -16.82 15.37
C ASN A 69 -6.20 -17.18 16.83
N ILE A 70 -6.38 -18.41 17.31
CA ILE A 70 -6.03 -18.74 18.70
C ILE A 70 -4.54 -19.08 18.80
N ASP A 71 -3.90 -18.53 19.84
CA ASP A 71 -2.47 -18.55 20.14
C ASP A 71 -1.86 -19.96 20.13
N LEU A 72 -1.47 -20.46 18.95
CA LEU A 72 -0.63 -21.65 18.86
C LEU A 72 0.67 -21.36 19.65
N PRO A 73 1.08 -22.26 20.57
CA PRO A 73 2.28 -22.04 21.33
C PRO A 73 3.48 -21.93 20.39
N LYS A 74 4.15 -20.78 20.45
CA LYS A 74 5.36 -20.53 19.67
C LYS A 74 6.41 -21.56 20.07
N ALA A 75 7.22 -21.97 19.11
CA ALA A 75 8.31 -22.89 19.40
C ALA A 75 9.23 -22.36 20.50
N ASN A 76 9.83 -23.31 21.22
CA ASN A 76 10.80 -23.02 22.27
C ASN A 76 11.85 -22.03 21.73
N ARG A 77 12.24 -21.07 22.58
CA ARG A 77 13.25 -20.06 22.28
C ARG A 77 14.52 -20.65 21.69
N LEU A 78 14.93 -21.85 22.13
CA LEU A 78 16.10 -22.54 21.59
C LEU A 78 15.98 -22.80 20.08
N ILE A 79 14.83 -23.31 19.62
CA ILE A 79 14.58 -23.57 18.18
C ILE A 79 14.64 -22.27 17.38
N ARG A 80 14.03 -21.20 17.89
CA ARG A 80 14.07 -19.88 17.23
C ARG A 80 15.49 -19.33 17.14
N ASN A 81 16.26 -19.41 18.23
CA ASN A 81 17.66 -18.99 18.22
C ASN A 81 18.49 -19.81 17.20
N MET A 82 18.28 -21.14 17.14
CA MET A 82 18.95 -21.99 16.16
C MET A 82 18.61 -21.62 14.72
N LEU A 83 17.35 -21.26 14.43
CA LEU A 83 16.93 -20.77 13.13
C LEU A 83 17.55 -19.41 12.80
N ASP A 84 17.57 -18.49 13.78
CA ASP A 84 18.12 -17.15 13.62
C ASP A 84 19.64 -17.16 13.36
N ASP A 85 20.35 -18.15 13.87
CA ASP A 85 21.79 -18.32 13.67
C ASP A 85 22.16 -18.91 12.29
N LEU A 86 21.20 -19.40 11.50
CA LEU A 86 21.47 -19.97 10.18
C LEU A 86 22.10 -18.93 9.22
N PRO A 87 23.19 -19.28 8.51
CA PRO A 87 23.80 -18.40 7.53
C PRO A 87 22.96 -18.32 6.26
N VAL A 88 22.60 -17.10 5.88
CA VAL A 88 21.82 -16.78 4.69
C VAL A 88 22.58 -15.81 3.81
N LYS A 89 22.49 -16.01 2.50
CA LYS A 89 23.05 -15.16 1.46
C LYS A 89 21.94 -14.33 0.84
N CYS A 90 22.11 -13.01 0.84
CA CYS A 90 21.19 -12.13 0.12
C CYS A 90 21.25 -12.38 -1.39
N ILE A 91 20.09 -12.46 -2.05
CA ILE A 91 20.05 -12.63 -3.52
C ILE A 91 20.53 -11.40 -4.29
N TYR A 92 20.49 -10.21 -3.67
CA TYR A 92 20.79 -8.94 -4.34
C TYR A 92 22.24 -8.49 -4.16
N CYS A 93 22.77 -8.53 -2.93
CA CYS A 93 24.13 -8.07 -2.63
C CYS A 93 25.11 -9.22 -2.38
N HIS A 94 24.63 -10.46 -2.33
CA HIS A 94 25.41 -11.67 -2.04
C HIS A 94 26.19 -11.66 -0.72
N THR A 95 25.91 -10.72 0.19
CA THR A 95 26.50 -10.71 1.53
C THR A 95 25.88 -11.83 2.37
N ILE A 96 26.72 -12.56 3.10
CA ILE A 96 26.33 -13.63 4.01
C ILE A 96 26.10 -13.04 5.41
N ARG A 97 24.97 -13.35 6.04
CA ARG A 97 24.59 -12.91 7.38
C ARG A 97 23.81 -13.99 8.12
N ARG A 98 23.55 -13.79 9.40
CA ARG A 98 22.60 -14.63 10.18
C ARG A 98 21.16 -14.28 9.80
N ARG A 99 20.29 -15.29 9.72
CA ARG A 99 18.86 -15.14 9.39
C ARG A 99 18.16 -14.14 10.31
N GLY A 100 18.38 -14.21 11.62
CA GLY A 100 17.74 -13.32 12.60
C GLY A 100 18.18 -11.84 12.49
N GLN A 101 19.29 -11.57 11.79
CA GLN A 101 19.81 -10.22 11.53
C GLN A 101 19.54 -9.76 10.09
N PHE A 102 18.64 -10.44 9.36
CA PHE A 102 18.45 -10.21 7.93
C PHE A 102 17.57 -8.99 7.60
N GLU A 103 17.25 -8.14 8.58
CA GLU A 103 16.72 -6.79 8.34
C GLU A 103 17.80 -5.93 7.69
N HIS A 104 17.86 -5.98 6.36
CA HIS A 104 18.80 -5.19 5.59
C HIS A 104 18.11 -4.61 4.37
N ASP A 105 18.23 -3.29 4.19
CA ASP A 105 17.71 -2.56 3.04
C ASP A 105 18.61 -2.79 1.81
N CYS A 106 18.71 -4.03 1.35
CA CYS A 106 19.30 -4.29 0.04
C CYS A 106 18.31 -3.88 -1.05
N ARG A 107 18.46 -2.63 -1.49
CA ARG A 107 17.93 -2.23 -2.78
C ARG A 107 18.67 -3.01 -3.87
N PRO A 108 17.96 -3.58 -4.86
CA PRO A 108 18.60 -4.25 -5.98
C PRO A 108 19.59 -3.27 -6.61
N THR A 109 20.87 -3.64 -6.65
CA THR A 109 21.93 -2.82 -7.27
C THR A 109 21.58 -2.50 -8.72
N GLY A 110 20.88 -3.42 -9.39
CA GLY A 110 20.30 -3.21 -10.72
C GLY A 110 19.22 -2.13 -10.76
N GLU A 111 18.29 -2.09 -9.81
CA GLU A 111 17.25 -1.05 -9.76
C GLU A 111 17.82 0.33 -9.44
N ILE A 112 18.83 0.44 -8.57
CA ILE A 112 19.43 1.76 -8.31
C ILE A 112 20.12 2.28 -9.58
N LEU A 113 20.82 1.42 -10.32
CA LEU A 113 21.50 1.81 -11.56
C LEU A 113 20.50 2.12 -12.68
N MET A 114 19.44 1.32 -12.82
CA MET A 114 18.41 1.51 -13.83
C MET A 114 17.53 2.72 -13.49
N ARG A 115 17.13 2.91 -12.23
CA ARG A 115 16.37 4.08 -11.76
C ARG A 115 17.18 5.37 -11.89
N LYS A 116 18.48 5.36 -11.59
CA LYS A 116 19.36 6.53 -11.86
C LYS A 116 19.48 6.81 -13.36
N THR A 117 19.55 5.77 -14.20
CA THR A 117 19.61 5.93 -15.67
C THR A 117 18.28 6.43 -16.24
N ILE A 118 17.16 5.91 -15.74
CA ILE A 118 15.79 6.30 -16.10
C ILE A 118 15.48 7.71 -15.60
N GLU A 119 15.84 8.08 -14.37
CA GLU A 119 15.69 9.44 -13.85
C GLU A 119 16.53 10.45 -14.63
N LYS A 120 17.78 10.10 -14.99
CA LYS A 120 18.60 10.96 -15.86
C LYS A 120 18.00 11.11 -17.26
N ARG A 121 17.39 10.06 -17.81
CA ARG A 121 16.71 10.11 -19.12
C ARG A 121 15.37 10.85 -19.05
N LEU A 122 14.59 10.68 -17.99
CA LEU A 122 13.31 11.35 -17.76
C LEU A 122 13.52 12.84 -17.49
N LYS A 123 14.48 13.22 -16.63
CA LYS A 123 14.82 14.64 -16.38
C LYS A 123 15.38 15.34 -17.62
N LYS A 124 16.00 14.61 -18.55
CA LYS A 124 16.48 15.17 -19.83
C LYS A 124 15.38 15.28 -20.90
N LYS A 125 14.28 14.53 -20.77
CA LYS A 125 13.20 14.48 -21.76
C LYS A 125 11.93 15.24 -21.35
N LEU A 126 11.72 15.48 -20.05
CA LEU A 126 10.66 16.36 -19.56
C LEU A 126 11.12 17.82 -19.66
N GLY A 127 10.97 18.39 -20.86
CA GLY A 127 10.84 19.84 -21.00
C GLY A 127 9.56 20.30 -20.28
N ASN A 128 9.63 21.46 -19.64
CA ASN A 128 8.62 22.05 -18.73
C ASN A 128 7.17 22.10 -19.27
N ASN A 129 6.96 21.89 -20.58
CA ASN A 129 5.65 21.98 -21.22
C ASN A 129 4.88 20.64 -21.20
N GLN A 130 5.55 19.51 -21.05
CA GLN A 130 4.89 18.19 -21.13
C GLN A 130 4.19 17.81 -19.82
N THR A 131 4.69 18.27 -18.67
CA THR A 131 4.07 18.11 -17.36
C THR A 131 2.76 18.89 -17.23
N VAL A 132 2.73 20.11 -17.79
CA VAL A 132 1.53 20.95 -17.81
C VAL A 132 0.44 20.31 -18.69
N LEU A 133 0.81 19.77 -19.85
CA LEU A 133 -0.13 19.10 -20.75
C LEU A 133 -0.68 17.79 -20.16
N SER A 134 0.15 17.00 -19.48
CA SER A 134 -0.32 15.78 -18.79
C SER A 134 -1.24 16.09 -17.61
N ALA A 135 -0.99 17.17 -16.87
CA ALA A 135 -1.85 17.61 -15.77
C ALA A 135 -3.21 18.09 -16.31
N LEU A 136 -3.22 18.88 -17.39
CA LEU A 136 -4.44 19.31 -18.07
C LEU A 136 -5.23 18.11 -18.63
N GLY A 137 -4.55 17.12 -19.20
CA GLY A 137 -5.19 15.90 -19.70
C GLY A 137 -5.85 15.07 -18.59
N LEU A 138 -5.22 14.94 -17.43
CA LEU A 138 -5.79 14.25 -16.26
C LEU A 138 -7.03 14.96 -15.73
N VAL A 139 -6.99 16.30 -15.64
CA VAL A 139 -8.15 17.10 -15.22
C VAL A 139 -9.30 16.94 -16.22
N LEU A 140 -9.02 17.00 -17.53
CA LEU A 140 -10.03 16.83 -18.56
C LEU A 140 -10.66 15.43 -18.54
N PHE A 141 -9.84 14.40 -18.28
CA PHE A 141 -10.31 13.01 -18.17
C PHE A 141 -11.21 12.79 -16.95
N ILE A 142 -10.88 13.39 -15.80
CA ILE A 142 -11.73 13.35 -14.60
C ILE A 142 -13.06 14.07 -14.86
N VAL A 143 -13.03 15.21 -15.54
CA VAL A 143 -14.25 15.95 -15.93
C VAL A 143 -15.11 15.12 -16.90
N ILE A 144 -14.50 14.44 -17.88
CA ILE A 144 -15.23 13.56 -18.81
C ILE A 144 -15.89 12.39 -18.05
N ILE A 145 -15.15 11.70 -17.17
CA ILE A 145 -15.73 10.62 -16.35
C ILE A 145 -16.89 11.14 -15.50
N TYR A 146 -16.75 12.33 -14.93
CA TYR A 146 -17.80 12.96 -14.13
C TYR A 146 -19.06 13.27 -14.96
N PHE A 147 -18.91 13.84 -16.16
CA PHE A 147 -20.06 14.12 -17.04
C PHE A 147 -20.66 12.86 -17.68
N CYS A 148 -19.83 11.85 -17.97
CA CYS A 148 -20.30 10.57 -18.49
C CYS A 148 -20.91 9.66 -17.42
N ARG A 149 -20.82 10.01 -16.12
CA ARG A 149 -21.42 9.26 -15.02
C ARG A 149 -22.91 8.98 -15.28
N ASP A 150 -23.69 9.98 -15.65
CA ASP A 150 -25.13 9.81 -15.88
C ASP A 150 -25.45 9.00 -17.15
N SER A 151 -24.51 8.90 -18.11
CA SER A 151 -24.67 8.09 -19.32
C SER A 151 -24.20 6.64 -19.14
N VAL A 152 -23.22 6.39 -18.27
CA VAL A 152 -22.72 5.03 -17.97
C VAL A 152 -23.65 4.30 -17.01
N PHE A 153 -24.34 5.02 -16.13
CA PHE A 153 -25.35 4.46 -15.23
C PHE A 153 -26.76 4.58 -15.82
N GLU A 154 -26.98 3.98 -16.99
CA GLU A 154 -28.32 3.80 -17.53
C GLU A 154 -29.14 2.90 -16.59
N LYS A 155 -30.41 3.26 -16.35
CA LYS A 155 -31.32 2.54 -15.45
C LYS A 155 -31.51 1.11 -15.93
N VAL A 156 -30.83 0.16 -15.29
CA VAL A 156 -31.06 -1.28 -15.47
C VAL A 156 -32.52 -1.59 -15.07
N THR A 157 -33.38 -1.71 -16.07
CA THR A 157 -34.75 -2.17 -15.94
C THR A 157 -34.83 -3.64 -16.36
N GLY A 158 -35.39 -4.48 -15.50
CA GLY A 158 -35.74 -5.87 -15.81
C GLY A 158 -34.88 -6.93 -15.11
N HIS A 159 -35.58 -7.77 -14.34
CA HIS A 159 -35.30 -9.10 -13.75
C HIS A 159 -33.91 -9.54 -13.23
N HIS A 160 -32.78 -8.89 -13.56
CA HIS A 160 -31.46 -9.17 -12.96
C HIS A 160 -31.21 -8.47 -11.61
N ARG A 161 -32.25 -7.84 -11.04
CA ARG A 161 -32.18 -6.97 -9.87
C ARG A 161 -31.91 -7.69 -8.54
N GLU A 162 -32.14 -8.99 -8.45
CA GLU A 162 -31.97 -9.75 -7.19
C GLU A 162 -30.56 -10.33 -7.02
N MET A 163 -29.91 -10.80 -8.10
CA MET A 163 -28.54 -11.31 -7.99
C MET A 163 -27.50 -10.20 -7.82
N VAL A 164 -27.69 -9.06 -8.46
CA VAL A 164 -26.79 -7.90 -8.31
C VAL A 164 -27.02 -7.17 -6.98
N LYS A 165 -28.18 -7.32 -6.32
CA LYS A 165 -28.47 -6.65 -5.05
C LYS A 165 -27.57 -7.08 -3.89
N ASN A 166 -27.15 -8.34 -3.83
CA ASN A 166 -26.36 -8.82 -2.69
C ASN A 166 -24.85 -8.65 -2.85
N VAL A 167 -24.34 -8.57 -4.09
CA VAL A 167 -22.91 -8.32 -4.36
C VAL A 167 -22.65 -6.84 -4.67
N GLY A 168 -23.61 -6.18 -5.33
CA GLY A 168 -23.53 -4.76 -5.67
C GLY A 168 -23.71 -3.83 -4.48
N TYR A 169 -24.55 -4.16 -3.49
CA TYR A 169 -24.73 -3.28 -2.32
C TYR A 169 -23.45 -3.07 -1.52
N ASP A 170 -22.60 -4.09 -1.36
CA ASP A 170 -21.34 -3.93 -0.63
C ASP A 170 -20.30 -3.13 -1.42
N ILE A 171 -20.24 -3.33 -2.75
CA ILE A 171 -19.30 -2.60 -3.62
C ILE A 171 -19.75 -1.16 -3.80
N ASP A 172 -21.04 -0.92 -4.04
CA ASP A 172 -21.61 0.40 -4.19
C ASP A 172 -21.52 1.16 -2.87
N TYR A 173 -21.80 0.53 -1.72
CA TYR A 173 -21.65 1.19 -0.41
C TYR A 173 -20.19 1.54 -0.12
N PHE A 174 -19.24 0.64 -0.40
CA PHE A 174 -17.81 0.93 -0.25
C PHE A 174 -17.33 2.04 -1.19
N LEU A 175 -17.77 2.02 -2.46
CA LEU A 175 -17.42 3.06 -3.43
C LEU A 175 -18.08 4.40 -3.08
N LEU A 176 -19.34 4.41 -2.64
CA LEU A 176 -20.04 5.62 -2.23
C LEU A 176 -19.39 6.21 -0.97
N ASP A 177 -18.99 5.37 -0.02
CA ASP A 177 -18.25 5.79 1.18
C ASP A 177 -16.90 6.39 0.80
N LYS A 178 -16.13 5.74 -0.08
CA LYS A 178 -14.85 6.29 -0.56
C LYS A 178 -15.00 7.56 -1.37
N ILE A 179 -16.02 7.66 -2.23
CA ILE A 179 -16.33 8.87 -3.00
C ILE A 179 -16.78 10.00 -2.06
N TYR A 180 -17.57 9.71 -1.04
CA TYR A 180 -18.00 10.67 -0.03
C TYR A 180 -16.82 11.19 0.81
N TYR A 181 -15.92 10.30 1.26
CA TYR A 181 -14.71 10.73 1.95
C TYR A 181 -13.81 11.58 1.04
N LEU A 182 -13.65 11.17 -0.22
CA LEU A 182 -12.85 11.94 -1.17
C LEU A 182 -13.47 13.31 -1.46
N SER A 183 -14.78 13.41 -1.66
CA SER A 183 -15.47 14.68 -1.90
C SER A 183 -15.40 15.59 -0.68
N LYS A 184 -15.62 15.06 0.53
CA LYS A 184 -15.45 15.80 1.78
C LYS A 184 -14.04 16.36 1.92
N THR A 185 -13.03 15.53 1.66
CA THR A 185 -11.63 15.94 1.70
C THR A 185 -11.31 17.00 0.64
N ILE A 186 -11.87 16.90 -0.57
CA ILE A 186 -11.73 17.92 -1.61
C ILE A 186 -12.35 19.26 -1.19
N VAL A 187 -13.52 19.26 -0.53
CA VAL A 187 -14.16 20.48 -0.01
C VAL A 187 -13.30 21.12 1.07
N GLU A 188 -12.80 20.34 2.02
CA GLU A 188 -11.93 20.81 3.09
C GLU A 188 -10.64 21.44 2.54
N TYR A 189 -10.01 20.80 1.54
CA TYR A 189 -8.84 21.35 0.87
C TYR A 189 -9.15 22.58 -0.01
N SER A 190 -10.31 22.63 -0.65
CA SER A 190 -10.76 23.79 -1.42
C SER A 190 -10.92 25.02 -0.53
N MET A 191 -11.51 24.85 0.67
CA MET A 191 -11.68 25.94 1.64
C MET A 191 -10.35 26.46 2.16
N THR A 192 -9.41 25.57 2.51
CA THR A 192 -8.07 25.99 2.95
C THR A 192 -7.29 26.69 1.85
N PHE A 193 -7.35 26.18 0.61
CA PHE A 193 -6.74 26.84 -0.55
C PHE A 193 -7.35 28.21 -0.82
N PHE A 194 -8.68 28.35 -0.70
CA PHE A 194 -9.37 29.64 -0.82
C PHE A 194 -8.89 30.64 0.24
N THR A 195 -8.79 30.23 1.51
CA THR A 195 -8.26 31.10 2.59
C THR A 195 -6.83 31.54 2.28
N ILE A 196 -5.96 30.63 1.83
CA ILE A 196 -4.57 30.96 1.46
C ILE A 196 -4.54 31.98 0.30
N ASN A 197 -5.35 31.79 -0.74
CA ASN A 197 -5.43 32.73 -1.87
C ASN A 197 -5.89 34.12 -1.42
N ILE A 198 -6.88 34.19 -0.52
CA ILE A 198 -7.32 35.46 0.08
C ILE A 198 -6.17 36.12 0.86
N CYS A 199 -5.46 35.38 1.70
CA CYS A 199 -4.32 35.92 2.46
C CYS A 199 -3.21 36.45 1.54
N PHE A 200 -2.89 35.73 0.45
CA PHE A 200 -1.94 36.21 -0.55
C PHE A 200 -2.42 37.47 -1.26
N TRP A 201 -3.70 37.54 -1.63
CA TRP A 201 -4.28 38.70 -2.28
C TRP A 201 -4.22 39.94 -1.38
N PHE A 202 -4.59 39.81 -0.10
CA PHE A 202 -4.43 40.90 0.87
C PHE A 202 -2.96 41.29 1.07
N SER A 203 -2.05 40.33 1.13
CA SER A 203 -0.61 40.60 1.26
C SER A 203 -0.08 41.39 0.06
N ILE A 204 -0.53 41.08 -1.14
CA ILE A 204 -0.14 41.81 -2.36
C ILE A 204 -0.76 43.21 -2.39
N ILE A 205 -1.97 43.41 -1.89
CA ILE A 205 -2.55 44.75 -1.79
C ILE A 205 -1.79 45.62 -0.80
N ILE A 206 -1.40 45.06 0.35
CA ILE A 206 -0.72 45.82 1.41
C ILE A 206 0.75 46.07 1.07
N PHE A 207 1.46 45.08 0.51
CA PHE A 207 2.91 45.12 0.32
C PHE A 207 3.37 45.17 -1.14
N GLY A 208 2.48 44.98 -2.12
CA GLY A 208 2.84 44.82 -3.53
C GLY A 208 3.58 46.00 -4.14
N ASP A 209 3.26 47.22 -3.69
CA ASP A 209 3.92 48.46 -4.13
C ASP A 209 5.38 48.56 -3.66
N ARG A 210 5.78 47.80 -2.63
CA ARG A 210 7.16 47.83 -2.10
C ARG A 210 8.10 46.80 -2.71
N PHE A 211 7.59 45.67 -3.21
CA PHE A 211 8.43 44.51 -3.52
C PHE A 211 8.46 44.10 -4.99
N THR A 212 7.54 44.58 -5.84
CA THR A 212 7.42 44.08 -7.22
C THR A 212 7.36 45.20 -8.26
N SER A 213 7.93 44.96 -9.44
CA SER A 213 7.75 45.88 -10.57
C SER A 213 6.27 46.01 -10.93
N LYS A 214 5.84 47.20 -11.39
CA LYS A 214 4.43 47.48 -11.75
C LYS A 214 3.80 46.45 -12.71
N THR A 215 4.61 45.81 -13.56
CA THR A 215 4.17 44.76 -14.48
C THR A 215 3.92 43.42 -13.78
N ASN A 216 4.77 43.04 -12.82
CA ASN A 216 4.63 41.76 -12.10
C ASN A 216 3.45 41.79 -11.12
N SER A 217 3.21 42.93 -10.44
CA SER A 217 2.05 43.07 -9.55
C SER A 217 0.72 42.94 -10.29
N ARG A 218 0.64 43.44 -11.53
CA ARG A 218 -0.56 43.34 -12.37
C ARG A 218 -0.87 41.90 -12.76
N ILE A 219 0.14 41.16 -13.23
CA ILE A 219 -0.01 39.74 -13.62
C ILE A 219 -0.42 38.89 -12.41
N LEU A 220 0.25 39.09 -11.28
CA LEU A 220 -0.03 38.33 -10.05
C LEU A 220 -1.44 38.61 -9.50
N LYS A 221 -1.90 39.87 -9.59
CA LYS A 221 -3.26 40.24 -9.24
C LYS A 221 -4.29 39.53 -10.12
N THR A 222 -4.12 39.57 -11.45
CA THR A 222 -5.03 38.89 -12.38
C THR A 222 -5.04 37.37 -12.16
N PHE A 223 -3.87 36.77 -11.89
CA PHE A 223 -3.78 35.35 -11.57
C PHE A 223 -4.56 34.98 -10.30
N LEU A 224 -4.43 35.77 -9.23
CA LEU A 224 -5.15 35.53 -7.97
C LEU A 224 -6.66 35.76 -8.10
N GLU A 225 -7.08 36.75 -8.87
CA GLU A 225 -8.50 36.97 -9.18
C GLU A 225 -9.10 35.77 -9.92
N VAL A 226 -8.41 35.25 -10.94
CA VAL A 226 -8.86 34.04 -11.67
C VAL A 226 -8.87 32.82 -10.76
N SER A 227 -7.83 32.63 -9.93
CA SER A 227 -7.75 31.54 -8.94
C SER A 227 -8.92 31.59 -7.95
N MET A 228 -9.27 32.78 -7.44
CA MET A 228 -10.42 32.96 -6.55
C MET A 228 -11.75 32.63 -7.22
N ILE A 229 -11.95 33.05 -8.48
CA ILE A 229 -13.17 32.73 -9.24
C ILE A 229 -13.30 31.22 -9.44
N ILE A 230 -12.21 30.54 -9.82
CA ILE A 230 -12.20 29.07 -10.00
C ILE A 230 -12.53 28.35 -8.69
N ASN A 231 -11.94 28.79 -7.57
CA ASN A 231 -12.24 28.22 -6.25
C ASN A 231 -13.71 28.43 -5.85
N LEU A 232 -14.27 29.61 -6.13
CA LEU A 232 -15.66 29.93 -5.80
C LEU A 232 -16.64 29.09 -6.62
N ILE A 233 -16.36 28.89 -7.91
CA ILE A 233 -17.13 28.00 -8.80
C ILE A 233 -17.05 26.56 -8.29
N THR A 234 -15.85 26.09 -7.96
CA THR A 234 -15.64 24.73 -7.43
C THR A 234 -16.40 24.50 -6.13
N TYR A 235 -16.38 25.50 -5.22
CA TYR A 235 -17.15 25.47 -3.98
C TYR A 235 -18.66 25.45 -4.25
N SER A 236 -19.15 26.27 -5.17
CA SER A 236 -20.57 26.33 -5.52
C SER A 236 -21.11 25.05 -6.18
N PHE A 237 -20.26 24.24 -6.80
CA PHE A 237 -20.66 22.94 -7.34
C PHE A 237 -20.63 21.82 -6.31
N SER A 238 -19.92 22.01 -5.20
CA SER A 238 -19.75 20.98 -4.18
C SER A 238 -20.73 21.09 -3.02
N ASN A 239 -21.41 22.23 -2.87
CA ASN A 239 -22.54 22.45 -1.95
C ASN A 239 -23.85 22.42 -2.72
#